data_AF-A0A7W3V237-F1
#
_entry.id   AF-A0A7W3V237-F1
#
_cell.length_a   1.000
_cell.length_b   1.000
_cell.length_c   1.000
_cell.angle_alpha   90.00
_cell.angle_beta   90.00
_cell.angle_gamma   90.00
#
_symmetry.space_group_name_H-M   'P 1'
#
loop_
_entity.id
_entity.type
_entity.pdbx_description
1 polymer ?
#
loop_
_entity_poly.entity_id
_entity_poly.type
_entity_poly.pdbx_seq_one_letter_code
_entity_poly.pdbx_strand_id
1 'polypeptide(L)'
;MTGRRLLVLLMLLWPGVLLAEQTAQMSAAYQPDTGRKDIDAGLVDINYYVERHPDAFVDALHHQSGVARPQLQQWLQQPGRQAADLYLACQLAVIVEQPCQQLLQARDAAGDEGWQAALQAQQIRLDNRQWRALRQAIVRSYQVWARPLPQRLRGG
;
A
#
# COMPACT_ATOMS: atom_id res chain seq x y z
N MET A 1 45.70 -17.17 34.95
CA MET A 1 46.30 -16.01 34.27
C MET A 1 46.38 -16.35 32.78
N THR A 2 45.39 -16.01 31.96
CA THR A 2 45.06 -14.69 31.38
C THR A 2 45.65 -14.50 29.98
N GLY A 3 44.76 -14.20 29.03
CA GLY A 3 45.10 -13.64 27.72
C GLY A 3 45.27 -14.71 26.65
N ARG A 4 44.61 -14.64 25.49
CA ARG A 4 43.99 -13.49 24.86
C ARG A 4 42.98 -14.00 23.85
N ARG A 5 41.70 -13.81 24.19
CA ARG A 5 40.58 -13.82 23.25
C ARG A 5 40.88 -12.74 22.21
N LEU A 6 41.46 -13.12 21.08
CA LEU A 6 41.57 -12.30 19.86
C LEU A 6 40.53 -12.89 18.91
N LEU A 7 39.26 -12.54 19.09
CA LEU A 7 38.65 -11.37 18.44
C LEU A 7 38.79 -11.45 16.91
N VAL A 8 38.40 -12.59 16.34
CA VAL A 8 37.89 -12.65 14.96
C VAL A 8 36.38 -12.45 15.03
N LEU A 9 35.99 -11.26 15.48
CA LEU A 9 34.66 -10.66 15.31
C LEU A 9 34.83 -9.67 14.16
N LEU A 10 35.14 -10.18 12.97
CA LEU A 10 35.23 -9.38 11.76
C LEU A 10 34.13 -9.86 10.80
N MET A 11 33.24 -8.91 10.48
CA MET A 11 32.42 -8.87 9.27
C MET A 11 31.21 -9.82 9.16
N LEU A 12 30.32 -9.78 10.17
CA LEU A 12 28.87 -9.92 9.93
C LEU A 12 28.18 -8.54 9.88
N LEU A 13 28.89 -7.52 9.39
CA LEU A 13 28.26 -6.35 8.81
C LEU A 13 27.84 -6.75 7.39
N TRP A 14 26.79 -7.56 7.29
CA TRP A 14 25.93 -7.46 6.12
C TRP A 14 25.39 -6.03 6.21
N PRO A 15 25.72 -5.12 5.27
CA PRO A 15 24.83 -4.00 5.05
C PRO A 15 23.53 -4.67 4.61
N GLY A 16 22.59 -4.85 5.55
CA GLY A 16 21.26 -5.30 5.22
C GLY A 16 20.84 -4.39 4.07
N VAL A 17 20.62 -4.99 2.91
CA VAL A 17 20.03 -4.27 1.78
C VAL A 17 18.80 -3.62 2.39
N LEU A 18 18.81 -2.28 2.47
CA LEU A 18 17.66 -1.54 2.99
C LEU A 18 16.54 -1.83 1.99
N LEU A 19 15.76 -2.86 2.28
CA LEU A 19 14.55 -3.15 1.56
C LEU A 19 13.68 -1.89 1.70
N ALA A 20 13.00 -1.50 0.61
CA ALA A 20 11.99 -0.47 0.70
C ALA A 20 10.84 -1.03 1.53
N GLU A 21 10.93 -0.87 2.84
CA GLU A 21 9.91 -1.25 3.79
C GLU A 21 9.02 -0.04 4.07
N GLN A 22 7.71 -0.28 4.16
CA GLN A 22 6.79 0.73 4.63
C GLN A 22 7.20 1.12 6.06
N THR A 23 7.34 2.42 6.33
CA THR A 23 7.71 2.94 7.66
C THR A 23 6.67 3.92 8.18
N ALA A 24 6.60 4.10 9.50
CA ALA A 24 5.70 5.08 10.14
C ALA A 24 5.92 6.51 9.63
N GLN A 25 7.16 6.86 9.27
CA GLN A 25 7.48 8.18 8.70
C GLN A 25 6.91 8.33 7.29
N MET A 26 7.04 7.30 6.44
CA MET A 26 6.41 7.27 5.12
C MET A 26 4.88 7.35 5.24
N SER A 27 4.29 6.57 6.14
CA SER A 27 2.85 6.55 6.42
C SER A 27 2.33 7.91 6.89
N ALA A 28 3.09 8.61 7.76
CA ALA A 28 2.74 9.93 8.26
C ALA A 28 2.84 11.04 7.20
N ALA A 29 3.78 10.93 6.27
CA ALA A 29 3.97 11.90 5.19
C ALA A 29 3.03 11.68 3.99
N TYR A 30 2.39 10.51 3.92
CA TYR A 30 1.59 10.09 2.78
C TYR A 30 0.32 10.94 2.61
N GLN A 31 0.17 11.48 1.41
CA GLN A 31 -1.00 12.25 0.97
C GLN A 31 -1.60 11.53 -0.25
N PRO A 32 -2.67 10.73 -0.05
CA PRO A 32 -3.27 9.98 -1.16
C PRO A 32 -3.93 10.90 -2.20
N ASP A 33 -4.61 11.95 -1.74
CA ASP A 33 -5.39 12.88 -2.55
C ASP A 33 -6.35 12.19 -3.54
N THR A 34 -7.27 11.37 -3.03
CA THR A 34 -8.32 10.75 -3.86
C THR A 34 -9.53 11.67 -4.08
N GLY A 35 -9.58 12.81 -3.40
CA GLY A 35 -10.77 13.67 -3.30
C GLY A 35 -11.85 13.15 -2.34
N ARG A 36 -11.60 12.06 -1.60
CA ARG A 36 -12.54 11.44 -0.65
C ARG A 36 -11.85 11.20 0.68
N LYS A 37 -12.08 12.11 1.64
CA LYS A 37 -11.40 12.11 2.95
C LYS A 37 -11.56 10.83 3.77
N ASP A 38 -12.65 10.10 3.60
CA ASP A 38 -12.91 8.80 4.21
C ASP A 38 -12.00 7.72 3.60
N ILE A 39 -11.91 7.67 2.27
CA ILE A 39 -10.98 6.80 1.53
C ILE A 39 -9.53 7.14 1.90
N ASP A 40 -9.15 8.42 1.86
CA ASP A 40 -7.79 8.88 2.17
C ASP A 40 -7.35 8.43 3.58
N ALA A 41 -8.25 8.54 4.56
CA ALA A 41 -7.96 8.09 5.93
C ALA A 41 -7.76 6.57 6.02
N GLY A 42 -8.50 5.79 5.23
CA GLY A 42 -8.29 4.36 5.11
C GLY A 42 -6.93 4.01 4.52
N LEU A 43 -6.53 4.70 3.45
CA LEU A 43 -5.26 4.47 2.77
C LEU A 43 -4.06 4.78 3.68
N VAL A 44 -4.11 5.87 4.44
CA VAL A 44 -3.07 6.18 5.43
C VAL A 44 -2.96 5.08 6.50
N ASP A 45 -4.09 4.59 7.02
CA ASP A 45 -4.09 3.54 8.05
C ASP A 45 -3.68 2.16 7.50
N ILE A 46 -3.94 1.88 6.22
CA ILE A 46 -3.41 0.70 5.51
C ILE A 46 -1.88 0.70 5.53
N ASN A 47 -1.22 1.84 5.27
CA ASN A 47 0.24 1.91 5.35
C ASN A 47 0.76 1.51 6.74
N TYR A 48 0.13 2.02 7.81
CA TYR A 48 0.48 1.63 9.19
C TYR A 48 0.26 0.15 9.49
N TYR A 49 -0.72 -0.49 8.86
CA TYR A 49 -0.92 -1.93 8.95
C TYR A 49 0.21 -2.70 8.26
N VAL A 50 0.58 -2.29 7.04
CA VAL A 50 1.59 -2.98 6.22
C VAL A 50 2.97 -2.94 6.86
N GLU A 51 3.32 -1.89 7.62
CA GLU A 51 4.55 -1.83 8.42
C GLU A 51 4.79 -3.08 9.28
N ARG A 52 3.72 -3.69 9.79
CA ARG A 52 3.79 -4.84 10.72
C ARG A 52 3.35 -6.14 10.09
N HIS A 53 2.60 -6.08 9.00
CA HIS A 53 1.92 -7.24 8.41
C HIS A 53 2.00 -7.26 6.87
N PRO A 54 3.21 -7.14 6.27
CA PRO A 54 3.35 -7.02 4.82
C PRO A 54 2.91 -8.29 4.06
N ASP A 55 3.20 -9.48 4.60
CA ASP A 55 2.78 -10.74 3.95
C ASP A 55 1.27 -10.94 3.99
N ALA A 56 0.62 -10.65 5.12
CA ALA A 56 -0.84 -10.74 5.24
C ALA A 56 -1.56 -9.73 4.33
N PHE A 57 -0.94 -8.57 4.10
CA PHE A 57 -1.42 -7.61 3.11
C PHE A 57 -1.33 -8.16 1.69
N VAL A 58 -0.19 -8.72 1.30
CA VAL A 58 0.01 -9.35 -0.02
C VAL A 58 -0.97 -10.49 -0.24
N ASP A 59 -1.19 -11.34 0.76
CA ASP A 59 -2.12 -12.48 0.67
C ASP A 59 -3.56 -12.03 0.44
N ALA A 60 -4.01 -11.03 1.22
CA ALA A 60 -5.34 -10.46 1.05
C ALA A 60 -5.51 -9.79 -0.31
N LEU A 61 -4.52 -8.99 -0.75
CA LEU A 61 -4.60 -8.30 -2.03
C LEU A 61 -4.51 -9.26 -3.22
N HIS A 62 -3.72 -10.34 -3.11
CA HIS A 62 -3.70 -11.42 -4.10
C HIS A 62 -5.09 -12.04 -4.28
N HIS A 63 -5.73 -12.41 -3.18
CA HIS A 63 -7.07 -13.01 -3.22
C HIS A 63 -8.12 -12.04 -3.80
N GLN A 64 -8.00 -10.74 -3.51
CA GLN A 64 -8.98 -9.74 -3.95
C GLN A 64 -8.79 -9.27 -5.39
N SER A 65 -7.55 -9.14 -5.86
CA SER A 65 -7.21 -8.58 -7.18
C SER A 65 -6.83 -9.61 -8.24
N GLY A 66 -6.52 -10.85 -7.83
CA GLY A 66 -6.01 -11.90 -8.72
C GLY A 66 -4.54 -11.74 -9.13
N VAL A 67 -3.86 -10.65 -8.74
CA VAL A 67 -2.43 -10.45 -9.04
C VAL A 67 -1.58 -11.44 -8.25
N ALA A 68 -0.63 -12.11 -8.90
CA ALA A 68 0.22 -13.11 -8.26
C ALA A 68 1.06 -12.53 -7.11
N ARG A 69 1.17 -13.28 -5.99
CA ARG A 69 1.92 -12.83 -4.79
C ARG A 69 3.34 -12.34 -5.09
N PRO A 70 4.17 -13.05 -5.90
CA PRO A 70 5.52 -12.57 -6.19
C PRO A 70 5.54 -11.21 -6.90
N GLN A 71 4.54 -10.94 -7.76
CA GLN A 71 4.42 -9.67 -8.45
C GLN A 71 4.04 -8.54 -7.49
N LEU A 72 3.12 -8.79 -6.56
CA LEU A 72 2.75 -7.83 -5.52
C LEU A 72 3.93 -7.53 -4.60
N GLN A 73 4.69 -8.53 -4.19
CA GLN A 73 5.90 -8.35 -3.37
C GLN A 73 6.95 -7.51 -4.12
N GLN A 74 7.18 -7.80 -5.40
CA GLN A 74 8.09 -7.02 -6.24
C GLN A 74 7.66 -5.55 -6.33
N TRP A 75 6.36 -5.29 -6.55
CA TRP A 75 5.86 -3.92 -6.59
C TRP A 75 5.92 -3.22 -5.24
N LEU A 76 5.66 -3.93 -4.15
CA LEU A 76 5.73 -3.38 -2.79
C LEU A 76 7.17 -2.97 -2.42
N GLN A 77 8.18 -3.67 -2.94
CA GLN A 77 9.60 -3.38 -2.71
C GLN A 77 10.14 -2.22 -3.57
N GLN A 78 9.31 -1.58 -4.39
CA GLN A 78 9.77 -0.45 -5.21
C GLN A 78 10.05 0.77 -4.32
N PRO A 79 11.27 1.36 -4.38
CA PRO A 79 11.62 2.53 -3.58
C PRO A 79 10.66 3.70 -3.78
N GLY A 80 10.26 4.32 -2.68
CA GLY A 80 9.36 5.49 -2.68
C GLY A 80 7.87 5.16 -2.86
N ARG A 81 7.52 3.91 -3.23
CA ARG A 81 6.11 3.50 -3.34
C ARG A 81 5.51 3.25 -1.96
N GLN A 82 4.27 3.71 -1.78
CA GLN A 82 3.49 3.43 -0.58
C GLN A 82 2.66 2.16 -0.79
N ALA A 83 2.51 1.35 0.26
CA ALA A 83 1.72 0.13 0.18
C ALA A 83 0.25 0.39 -0.19
N ALA A 84 -0.30 1.51 0.29
CA ALA A 84 -1.65 1.96 -0.01
C ALA A 84 -1.84 2.35 -1.49
N ASP A 85 -0.79 2.80 -2.19
CA ASP A 85 -0.87 3.04 -3.63
C ASP A 85 -1.02 1.73 -4.40
N LEU A 86 -0.25 0.69 -4.02
CA LEU A 86 -0.42 -0.66 -4.56
C LEU A 86 -1.83 -1.22 -4.28
N TYR A 87 -2.31 -1.04 -3.04
CA TYR A 87 -3.66 -1.43 -2.65
C TYR A 87 -4.73 -0.76 -3.52
N LEU A 88 -4.71 0.57 -3.61
CA LEU A 88 -5.73 1.32 -4.33
C LEU A 88 -5.68 1.02 -5.82
N ALA A 89 -4.49 0.94 -6.43
CA ALA A 89 -4.34 0.57 -7.84
C ALA A 89 -5.04 -0.75 -8.15
N CYS A 90 -4.78 -1.79 -7.36
CA CYS A 90 -5.31 -3.12 -7.62
C CYS A 90 -6.80 -3.26 -7.30
N GLN A 91 -7.30 -2.64 -6.22
CA GLN A 91 -8.73 -2.67 -5.91
C GLN A 91 -9.54 -1.85 -6.90
N LEU A 92 -9.03 -0.69 -7.29
CA LEU A 92 -9.71 0.14 -8.27
C LEU A 92 -9.74 -0.53 -9.63
N ALA A 93 -8.63 -1.18 -10.04
CA ALA A 93 -8.53 -1.96 -11.26
C ALA A 93 -9.64 -3.01 -11.38
N VAL A 94 -9.98 -3.70 -10.30
CA VAL A 94 -11.12 -4.64 -10.28
C VAL A 94 -12.45 -3.92 -10.53
N ILE A 95 -12.64 -2.72 -9.96
CA ILE A 95 -13.90 -1.96 -10.05
C ILE A 95 -14.09 -1.32 -11.44
N VAL A 96 -13.00 -0.89 -12.08
CA VAL A 96 -13.04 -0.21 -13.39
C VAL A 96 -12.63 -1.12 -14.54
N GLU A 97 -12.42 -2.41 -14.27
CA GLU A 97 -12.06 -3.45 -15.25
C GLU A 97 -10.80 -3.10 -16.06
N GLN A 98 -9.78 -2.57 -15.39
CA GLN A 98 -8.48 -2.22 -15.98
C GLN A 98 -7.36 -3.07 -15.35
N PRO A 99 -6.19 -3.21 -16.00
CA PRO A 99 -5.05 -3.88 -15.38
C PRO A 99 -4.53 -3.11 -14.15
N CYS A 100 -4.27 -3.80 -13.02
CA CYS A 100 -3.70 -3.16 -11.82
C CYS A 100 -2.38 -2.43 -12.13
N GLN A 101 -1.52 -3.04 -12.95
CA GLN A 101 -0.24 -2.45 -13.34
C GLN A 101 -0.42 -1.08 -14.04
N GLN A 102 -1.46 -0.91 -14.86
CA GLN A 102 -1.70 0.34 -15.57
C GLN A 102 -2.04 1.47 -14.58
N LEU A 103 -2.92 1.22 -13.61
CA LEU A 103 -3.27 2.21 -12.60
C LEU A 103 -2.11 2.50 -11.65
N LEU A 104 -1.30 1.48 -11.32
CA LEU A 104 -0.12 1.66 -10.49
C LEU A 104 0.94 2.53 -11.19
N GLN A 105 1.17 2.31 -12.49
CA GLN A 105 2.07 3.14 -13.29
C GLN A 105 1.57 4.58 -13.42
N ALA A 106 0.26 4.77 -13.59
CA ALA A 106 -0.34 6.10 -13.60
C ALA A 106 -0.15 6.82 -12.25
N ARG A 107 -0.28 6.09 -11.14
CA ARG A 107 -0.03 6.63 -9.80
C ARG A 107 1.42 7.00 -9.57
N ASP A 108 2.36 6.16 -10.01
CA ASP A 108 3.79 6.48 -9.93
C ASP A 108 4.12 7.74 -10.74
N ALA A 109 3.55 7.86 -11.95
CA ALA A 109 3.77 9.01 -12.83
C ALA A 109 3.21 10.32 -12.27
N ALA A 110 2.14 10.26 -11.46
CA ALA A 110 1.56 11.43 -10.81
C ALA A 110 2.41 12.00 -9.67
N GLY A 111 3.34 11.22 -9.09
CA GLY A 111 4.24 11.70 -8.04
C GLY A 111 3.50 12.34 -6.86
N ASP A 112 3.84 13.58 -6.52
CA ASP A 112 3.25 14.31 -5.39
C ASP A 112 1.84 14.84 -5.68
N GLU A 113 1.37 14.82 -6.94
CA GLU A 113 0.00 15.24 -7.30
C GLU A 113 -1.07 14.19 -6.93
N GLY A 114 -0.65 13.00 -6.48
CA GLY A 114 -1.54 12.02 -5.88
C GLY A 114 -2.51 11.33 -6.83
N TRP A 115 -3.57 10.76 -6.25
CA TRP A 115 -4.51 9.91 -6.97
C TRP A 115 -5.45 10.67 -7.91
N GLN A 116 -5.83 11.90 -7.59
CA GLN A 116 -6.64 12.73 -8.49
C GLN A 116 -5.95 12.92 -9.85
N ALA A 117 -4.67 13.29 -9.86
CA ALA A 117 -3.88 13.44 -11.08
C ALA A 117 -3.75 12.11 -11.84
N ALA A 118 -3.50 11.00 -11.13
CA ALA A 118 -3.40 9.68 -11.76
C ALA A 118 -4.72 9.27 -12.46
N LEU A 119 -5.87 9.48 -11.81
CA LEU A 119 -7.18 9.17 -12.38
C LEU A 119 -7.51 10.09 -13.56
N GLN A 120 -7.16 11.38 -13.46
CA GLN A 120 -7.33 12.33 -14.57
C GLN A 120 -6.49 11.94 -15.78
N ALA A 121 -5.24 11.53 -15.60
CA ALA A 121 -4.36 11.07 -16.68
C ALA A 121 -4.91 9.82 -17.38
N GLN A 122 -5.61 8.95 -16.64
CA GLN A 122 -6.29 7.77 -17.18
C GLN A 122 -7.70 8.05 -17.68
N GLN A 123 -8.18 9.30 -17.60
CA GLN A 123 -9.55 9.71 -17.92
C GLN A 123 -10.61 8.91 -17.15
N ILE A 124 -10.26 8.45 -15.94
CA ILE A 124 -11.14 7.69 -15.06
C ILE A 124 -11.90 8.66 -14.16
N ARG A 125 -13.22 8.61 -14.24
CA ARG A 125 -14.12 9.31 -13.31
C ARG A 125 -15.05 8.31 -12.67
N LEU A 126 -14.89 8.10 -11.36
CA LEU A 126 -15.72 7.18 -10.61
C LEU A 126 -17.10 7.78 -10.32
N ASP A 127 -18.14 7.00 -10.59
CA ASP A 127 -19.49 7.31 -10.17
C ASP A 127 -19.71 6.97 -8.67
N ASN A 128 -20.89 7.31 -8.14
CA ASN A 128 -21.21 7.04 -6.75
C ASN A 128 -21.29 5.55 -6.41
N ARG A 129 -21.59 4.66 -7.37
CA ARG A 129 -21.60 3.21 -7.13
C ARG A 129 -20.19 2.69 -7.02
N GLN A 130 -19.29 3.09 -7.90
CA GLN A 130 -17.88 2.73 -7.89
C GLN A 130 -17.17 3.25 -6.63
N TRP A 131 -17.44 4.49 -6.21
CA TRP A 131 -16.92 5.00 -4.92
C TRP A 131 -17.40 4.17 -3.73
N ARG A 132 -18.68 3.76 -3.71
CA ARG A 132 -19.21 2.88 -2.66
C ARG A 132 -18.57 1.49 -2.71
N ALA A 133 -18.37 0.94 -3.89
CA ALA A 133 -17.70 -0.35 -4.06
C ALA A 133 -16.26 -0.30 -3.52
N LEU A 134 -15.50 0.75 -3.84
CA LEU A 134 -14.15 0.95 -3.32
C LEU A 134 -14.14 1.06 -1.78
N ARG A 135 -15.06 1.85 -1.20
CA ARG A 135 -15.20 1.92 0.26
C ARG A 135 -15.51 0.56 0.87
N GLN A 136 -16.42 -0.21 0.27
CA GLN A 136 -16.76 -1.55 0.76
C GLN A 136 -15.58 -2.52 0.66
N ALA A 137 -14.76 -2.42 -0.38
CA ALA A 137 -13.54 -3.20 -0.53
C ALA A 137 -12.55 -2.90 0.59
N ILE A 138 -12.35 -1.62 0.91
CA ILE A 138 -11.56 -1.18 2.07
C ILE A 138 -12.12 -1.77 3.35
N VAL A 139 -13.41 -1.57 3.64
CA VAL A 139 -14.05 -2.09 4.85
C VAL A 139 -13.90 -3.61 4.98
N ARG A 140 -14.03 -4.35 3.88
CA ARG A 140 -13.83 -5.81 3.85
C ARG A 140 -12.40 -6.19 4.19
N SER A 141 -11.40 -5.46 3.69
CA SER A 141 -10.00 -5.71 4.05
C SER A 141 -9.79 -5.55 5.56
N TYR A 142 -10.38 -4.54 6.20
CA TYR A 142 -10.31 -4.39 7.67
C TYR A 142 -10.93 -5.56 8.42
N GLN A 143 -12.04 -6.12 7.93
CA GLN A 143 -12.65 -7.31 8.52
C GLN A 143 -11.73 -8.53 8.40
N VAL A 144 -11.13 -8.75 7.22
CA VAL A 144 -10.16 -9.84 6.98
C VAL A 144 -8.94 -9.71 7.88
N TRP A 145 -8.45 -8.49 8.08
CA TRP A 145 -7.32 -8.20 8.96
C TRP A 145 -7.69 -8.15 10.44
N ALA A 146 -8.96 -8.41 10.79
CA ALA A 146 -9.51 -8.32 12.15
C ALA A 146 -9.19 -6.98 12.85
N ARG A 147 -9.24 -5.87 12.10
CA ARG A 147 -8.90 -4.53 12.57
C ARG A 147 -10.11 -3.62 12.72
N PRO A 148 -10.10 -2.71 13.72
CA PRO A 148 -11.14 -1.70 13.84
C PRO A 148 -11.02 -0.69 12.69
N LEU A 149 -12.17 -0.25 12.17
CA LEU A 149 -12.21 0.80 11.16
C LEU A 149 -11.78 2.16 11.76
N PRO A 150 -10.98 2.94 11.03
CA PRO A 150 -10.77 4.36 11.32
C PRO A 150 -12.10 5.09 11.46
N GLN A 151 -12.18 6.07 12.38
CA GLN A 151 -13.43 6.78 12.66
C GLN A 151 -14.04 7.42 11.40
N ARG A 152 -13.21 7.99 10.52
CA ARG A 152 -13.65 8.61 9.26
C ARG A 152 -14.25 7.61 8.27
N LEU A 153 -13.88 6.32 8.35
CA LEU A 153 -14.47 5.26 7.53
C LEU A 153 -15.78 4.72 8.11
N ARG A 154 -16.08 4.93 9.40
CA ARG A 154 -17.31 4.43 10.04
C ARG A 154 -18.56 5.28 9.76
N GLY A 155 -18.42 6.58 9.53
CA GLY A 155 -19.52 7.55 9.51
C GLY A 155 -20.07 7.95 8.13
N GLY A 156 -19.80 7.16 7.09
CA GLY A 156 -20.27 7.43 5.72
C GLY A 156 -21.46 6.58 5.29
#